data_AF-A0A2P2JNI8-F1
#
_entry.id   AF-A0A2P2JNI8-F1
#
_cell.length_a   1.000
_cell.length_b   1.000
_cell.length_c   1.000
_cell.angle_alpha   90.00
_cell.angle_beta   90.00
_cell.angle_gamma   90.00
#
_symmetry.space_group_name_H-M   'P 1'
#
loop_
_entity.id
_entity.type
_entity.pdbx_description
1 polymer ?
#
loop_
_entity_poly.entity_id
_entity_poly.type
_entity_poly.pdbx_seq_one_letter_code
_entity_poly.pdbx_strand_id
1 'polypeptide(L)'
;MWTALALPTASTTAMAMRLLFITTANHYGCARVSPAIINRSSLSKPTWLCGNKRREQDMDAWEAKNENLAGIFSSNEDTDIQVPTQAQTLVEGSEAVVVSKIKTVPDVDYLQELLAIQQQGPRAIGFFGTRNMGFLHQELIEILSYALVITKNHIYTSGASGTNAAVIRGALRAEKPELLTVILPQSLKMQPPESQELLSKVQNVIEKPHNDHLPLIEASRLCNMDIISHVQQVICFAFHDSRLLMETCQEAKNLRKIVTLFYLD
;
A
#
# COMPACT_ATOMS: atom_id res chain seq x y z
N MET A 1 -67.14 -33.48 -22.95
CA MET A 1 -66.70 -33.92 -21.61
C MET A 1 -65.48 -33.12 -21.21
N TRP A 2 -65.43 -32.61 -19.99
CA TRP A 2 -64.28 -31.92 -19.41
C TRP A 2 -63.50 -32.89 -18.52
N THR A 3 -62.17 -32.72 -18.44
CA THR A 3 -61.44 -32.56 -17.17
C THR A 3 -60.00 -32.09 -17.44
N ALA A 4 -59.47 -31.28 -16.52
CA ALA A 4 -58.09 -30.79 -16.54
C ALA A 4 -57.34 -31.30 -15.30
N LEU A 5 -56.03 -31.49 -15.42
CA LEU A 5 -55.04 -31.51 -14.33
C LEU A 5 -53.75 -30.91 -14.90
N ALA A 6 -53.29 -29.72 -14.51
CA ALA A 6 -52.87 -29.21 -13.19
C ALA A 6 -51.34 -29.29 -13.04
N LEU A 7 -50.70 -28.12 -12.87
CA LEU A 7 -49.25 -27.97 -12.67
C LEU A 7 -48.83 -28.41 -11.25
N PRO A 8 -47.58 -28.86 -11.05
CA PRO A 8 -46.95 -28.87 -9.73
C PRO A 8 -46.61 -27.44 -9.29
N THR A 9 -46.94 -27.12 -8.05
CA THR A 9 -46.68 -25.80 -7.42
C THR A 9 -45.25 -25.64 -6.92
N ALA A 10 -44.77 -24.40 -6.87
CA ALA A 10 -43.52 -24.04 -6.20
C ALA A 10 -43.55 -24.40 -4.70
N SER A 11 -42.38 -24.71 -4.13
CA SER A 11 -42.19 -24.82 -2.68
C SER A 11 -40.97 -24.02 -2.26
N THR A 12 -41.20 -22.99 -1.45
CA THR A 12 -40.19 -22.07 -0.93
C THR A 12 -39.67 -22.60 0.41
N THR A 13 -38.36 -22.83 0.52
CA THR A 13 -37.70 -23.10 1.81
C THR A 13 -36.59 -22.10 2.07
N ALA A 14 -36.91 -21.06 2.84
CA ALA A 14 -35.92 -20.12 3.36
C ALA A 14 -35.17 -20.75 4.55
N MET A 15 -33.83 -20.82 4.48
CA MET A 15 -33.02 -21.13 5.65
C MET A 15 -32.86 -19.88 6.53
N ALA A 16 -33.62 -19.82 7.61
CA ALA A 16 -33.49 -18.78 8.64
C ALA A 16 -32.25 -19.05 9.50
N MET A 17 -31.21 -18.23 9.33
CA MET A 17 -30.00 -18.24 10.14
C MET A 17 -30.31 -17.72 11.55
N ARG A 18 -30.40 -18.62 12.54
CA ARG A 18 -30.71 -18.24 13.93
C ARG A 18 -29.50 -17.61 14.61
N LEU A 19 -29.64 -16.35 15.03
CA LEU A 19 -28.75 -15.76 16.03
C LEU A 19 -28.94 -16.49 17.37
N LEU A 20 -27.84 -16.95 17.96
CA LEU A 20 -27.79 -17.36 19.36
C LEU A 20 -27.22 -16.21 20.19
N PHE A 21 -28.11 -15.37 20.73
CA PHE A 21 -27.79 -14.57 21.90
C PHE A 21 -27.79 -15.48 23.14
N ILE A 22 -26.67 -15.56 23.86
CA ILE A 22 -26.64 -16.13 25.20
C ILE A 22 -26.52 -14.99 26.20
N THR A 23 -27.64 -14.68 26.86
CA THR A 23 -27.70 -13.80 28.02
C THR A 23 -28.22 -14.60 29.21
N THR A 24 -27.38 -14.79 30.23
CA THR A 24 -27.83 -15.18 31.58
C THR A 24 -27.11 -14.34 32.61
N ALA A 25 -27.87 -13.83 33.59
CA ALA A 25 -27.36 -13.01 34.67
C ALA A 25 -27.65 -13.69 36.02
N ASN A 26 -26.67 -13.59 36.92
CA ASN A 26 -26.74 -13.61 38.39
C ASN A 26 -27.73 -14.53 39.12
N HIS A 27 -27.23 -15.25 40.14
CA HIS A 27 -27.47 -14.81 41.53
C HIS A 27 -26.59 -15.45 42.63
N TYR A 28 -26.20 -14.58 43.58
CA TYR A 28 -25.85 -14.76 45.00
C TYR A 28 -24.81 -15.81 45.48
N GLY A 29 -23.80 -15.30 46.19
CA GLY A 29 -22.93 -16.05 47.12
C GLY A 29 -21.92 -15.13 47.82
N CYS A 30 -22.02 -14.94 49.14
CA CYS A 30 -21.21 -13.98 49.90
C CYS A 30 -20.27 -14.69 50.89
N ALA A 31 -18.98 -14.31 50.91
CA ALA A 31 -18.08 -14.55 52.03
C ALA A 31 -16.95 -13.51 52.09
N ARG A 32 -16.70 -12.94 53.28
CA ARG A 32 -15.55 -12.08 53.61
C ARG A 32 -14.63 -12.81 54.59
N VAL A 33 -13.30 -12.68 54.45
CA VAL A 33 -12.32 -12.46 55.55
C VAL A 33 -11.14 -11.66 54.97
N SER A 34 -10.45 -10.85 55.80
CA SER A 34 -9.48 -9.81 55.41
C SER A 34 -8.00 -10.14 55.83
N PRO A 35 -7.04 -9.21 56.10
CA PRO A 35 -5.77 -9.19 55.34
C PRO A 35 -4.45 -9.12 56.16
N ALA A 36 -3.30 -9.06 55.48
CA ALA A 36 -1.99 -8.55 55.95
C ALA A 36 -1.28 -7.90 54.73
N ILE A 37 -0.86 -6.63 54.67
CA ILE A 37 0.02 -5.75 55.49
C ILE A 37 1.53 -6.10 55.41
N ILE A 38 2.35 -5.04 55.22
CA ILE A 38 3.82 -4.91 55.02
C ILE A 38 4.24 -4.81 53.53
N ASN A 39 5.03 -3.81 53.05
CA ASN A 39 5.27 -2.41 53.49
C ASN A 39 5.79 -1.55 52.29
N ARG A 40 6.27 -0.32 52.52
CA ARG A 40 6.72 0.70 51.54
C ARG A 40 8.23 0.72 51.23
N SER A 41 8.57 1.14 50.00
CA SER A 41 9.52 2.23 49.63
C SER A 41 9.76 2.21 48.10
N SER A 42 10.19 3.23 47.36
CA SER A 42 10.01 4.70 47.33
C SER A 42 10.89 5.22 46.17
N LEU A 43 10.35 6.07 45.28
CA LEU A 43 11.05 6.97 44.33
C LEU A 43 12.25 6.46 43.49
N SER A 44 12.13 6.56 42.17
CA SER A 44 12.85 7.60 41.40
C SER A 44 12.36 7.69 39.94
N LYS A 45 12.40 8.89 39.36
CA LYS A 45 12.16 9.15 37.93
C LYS A 45 13.51 9.37 37.24
N PRO A 46 13.69 8.97 35.97
CA PRO A 46 14.67 9.59 35.09
C PRO A 46 14.01 10.73 34.28
N THR A 47 14.51 11.94 34.48
CA THR A 47 14.14 13.13 33.70
C THR A 47 14.84 13.08 32.33
N TRP A 48 14.14 13.48 31.27
CA TRP A 48 14.77 13.75 29.98
C TRP A 48 15.82 14.86 30.14
N LEU A 49 17.04 14.61 29.66
CA LEU A 49 18.04 15.65 29.40
C LEU A 49 18.55 15.51 27.97
N CYS A 50 17.97 16.34 27.10
CA CYS A 50 18.50 16.59 25.77
C CYS A 50 19.83 17.35 25.91
N GLY A 51 20.86 16.90 25.19
CA GLY A 51 22.14 17.58 25.19
C GLY A 51 23.24 16.76 24.55
N ASN A 52 23.44 16.92 23.24
CA ASN A 52 24.80 16.83 22.72
C ASN A 52 25.08 17.83 21.62
N LYS A 53 26.34 18.24 21.54
CA LYS A 53 26.79 19.44 20.82
C LYS A 53 26.94 19.16 19.33
N ARG A 54 26.62 20.17 18.49
CA ARG A 54 27.10 20.21 17.11
C ARG A 54 28.64 20.24 17.10
N ARG A 55 29.22 19.44 16.22
CA ARG A 55 30.54 19.67 15.60
C ARG A 55 30.40 19.26 14.14
N GLU A 56 30.36 20.26 13.27
CA GLU A 56 30.55 20.14 11.82
C GLU A 56 31.98 20.63 11.52
N GLN A 57 32.58 20.05 10.46
CA GLN A 57 33.95 20.16 9.90
C GLN A 57 34.53 18.74 9.73
N ASP A 58 34.94 18.26 8.56
CA ASP A 58 34.93 18.79 7.18
C ASP A 58 34.85 17.61 6.18
N MET A 59 34.36 17.84 4.96
CA MET A 59 34.82 17.19 3.72
C MET A 59 34.13 17.81 2.51
N ASP A 60 34.87 18.71 1.84
CA ASP A 60 34.45 19.43 0.63
C ASP A 60 34.48 18.56 -0.65
N ALA A 61 34.11 19.25 -1.75
CA ALA A 61 34.53 19.00 -3.13
C ALA A 61 33.67 18.07 -4.00
N TRP A 62 32.47 18.54 -4.37
CA TRP A 62 31.99 18.49 -5.76
C TRP A 62 31.33 19.83 -6.12
N GLU A 63 32.13 20.79 -6.59
CA GLU A 63 31.68 22.08 -7.09
C GLU A 63 31.71 22.08 -8.63
N ALA A 64 30.64 22.51 -9.29
CA ALA A 64 30.68 23.44 -10.43
C ALA A 64 29.31 23.68 -11.09
N LYS A 65 28.98 24.97 -11.27
CA LYS A 65 28.00 25.54 -12.23
C LYS A 65 26.51 25.22 -12.03
N ASN A 66 25.82 26.14 -11.35
CA ASN A 66 24.70 26.82 -12.01
C ASN A 66 24.41 28.22 -11.41
N GLU A 67 25.23 29.22 -11.73
CA GLU A 67 24.83 30.63 -11.60
C GLU A 67 24.48 31.20 -12.98
N ASN A 68 23.18 31.29 -13.27
CA ASN A 68 22.53 32.26 -14.17
C ASN A 68 21.03 31.92 -14.31
N LEU A 69 20.24 32.19 -13.25
CA LEU A 69 18.77 32.24 -13.35
C LEU A 69 18.17 33.27 -12.39
N ALA A 70 18.78 34.46 -12.34
CA ALA A 70 18.24 35.63 -11.67
C ALA A 70 18.04 36.74 -12.71
N GLY A 71 16.95 36.65 -13.46
CA GLY A 71 16.61 37.60 -14.52
C GLY A 71 15.97 36.90 -15.73
N ILE A 72 14.65 37.00 -15.83
CA ILE A 72 13.75 37.03 -17.00
C ILE A 72 12.34 36.76 -16.43
N PHE A 73 11.75 37.80 -15.85
CA PHE A 73 10.31 37.90 -15.58
C PHE A 73 9.89 39.35 -15.84
N SER A 74 9.95 39.76 -17.11
CA SER A 74 9.37 41.01 -17.62
C SER A 74 9.34 41.00 -19.15
N SER A 75 8.30 40.38 -19.71
CA SER A 75 7.74 40.71 -21.04
C SER A 75 6.42 39.96 -21.18
N ASN A 76 5.30 40.68 -21.12
CA ASN A 76 4.00 40.13 -21.48
C ASN A 76 3.92 40.06 -23.01
N GLU A 77 3.54 38.92 -23.59
CA GLU A 77 2.84 38.88 -24.88
C GLU A 77 1.71 37.86 -24.80
N ASP A 78 0.51 38.29 -25.17
CA ASP A 78 -0.71 37.51 -25.08
C ASP A 78 -0.71 36.38 -26.11
N THR A 79 -0.68 35.14 -25.63
CA THR A 79 -1.07 33.96 -26.43
C THR A 79 -2.09 33.14 -25.65
N ASP A 80 -3.36 33.40 -25.95
CA ASP A 80 -4.52 32.77 -25.33
C ASP A 80 -4.62 31.29 -25.81
N ILE A 81 -4.01 30.37 -25.05
CA ILE A 81 -4.09 28.92 -25.32
C ILE A 81 -5.45 28.41 -24.83
N GLN A 82 -6.47 28.67 -25.63
CA GLN A 82 -7.84 28.24 -25.36
C GLN A 82 -8.01 26.77 -25.76
N VAL A 83 -8.05 25.86 -24.77
CA VAL A 83 -8.26 24.43 -25.00
C VAL A 83 -9.72 24.20 -25.46
N PRO A 84 -9.98 23.60 -26.64
CA PRO A 84 -11.33 23.41 -27.13
C PRO A 84 -12.18 22.52 -26.21
N THR A 85 -13.45 22.88 -26.03
CA THR A 85 -14.39 22.04 -25.29
C THR A 85 -14.82 20.86 -26.17
N GLN A 86 -15.08 19.69 -25.58
CA GLN A 86 -15.36 18.42 -26.29
C GLN A 86 -16.43 18.49 -27.41
N ALA A 87 -17.35 19.46 -27.36
CA ALA A 87 -18.34 19.69 -28.41
C ALA A 87 -17.74 20.23 -29.74
N GLN A 88 -16.63 20.98 -29.69
CA GLN A 88 -16.02 21.62 -30.86
C GLN A 88 -15.26 20.62 -31.74
N THR A 89 -14.57 19.65 -31.12
CA THR A 89 -13.79 18.60 -31.80
C THR A 89 -14.64 17.61 -32.64
N LEU A 90 -15.97 17.64 -32.49
CA LEU A 90 -16.91 16.78 -33.20
C LEU A 90 -17.45 17.38 -34.51
N VAL A 91 -17.25 18.69 -34.75
CA VAL A 91 -17.87 19.42 -35.87
C VAL A 91 -16.84 19.83 -36.93
N GLU A 92 -15.63 20.22 -36.52
CA GLU A 92 -14.52 20.49 -37.44
C GLU A 92 -13.51 19.33 -37.38
N GLY A 93 -13.34 18.65 -38.51
CA GLY A 93 -12.47 17.48 -38.62
C GLY A 93 -11.00 17.80 -38.35
N SER A 94 -10.29 16.86 -37.73
CA SER A 94 -8.90 17.01 -37.30
C SER A 94 -7.89 17.08 -38.46
N GLU A 95 -7.79 18.24 -39.13
CA GLU A 95 -6.77 18.48 -40.16
C GLU A 95 -6.20 19.92 -40.14
N ALA A 96 -5.77 20.40 -38.97
CA ALA A 96 -4.81 21.51 -38.86
C ALA A 96 -4.18 21.62 -37.46
N VAL A 97 -3.17 20.79 -37.15
CA VAL A 97 -2.23 21.10 -36.05
C VAL A 97 -0.84 21.23 -36.64
N VAL A 98 -0.38 22.47 -36.78
CA VAL A 98 0.98 22.79 -37.24
C VAL A 98 1.95 22.37 -36.14
N VAL A 99 2.70 21.30 -36.37
CA VAL A 99 3.67 20.75 -35.41
C VAL A 99 4.87 21.70 -35.27
N SER A 100 4.81 22.59 -34.30
CA SER A 100 5.91 23.48 -33.90
C SER A 100 6.99 22.70 -33.14
N LYS A 101 7.83 21.98 -33.91
CA LYS A 101 9.17 21.49 -33.55
C LYS A 101 9.36 21.06 -32.08
N ILE A 102 8.57 20.06 -31.65
CA ILE A 102 8.80 19.36 -30.38
C ILE A 102 10.19 18.68 -30.45
N LYS A 103 10.98 18.87 -29.41
CA LYS A 103 12.33 18.30 -29.27
C LYS A 103 12.20 16.77 -29.16
N THR A 104 12.68 16.04 -30.15
CA THR A 104 12.34 14.61 -30.35
C THR A 104 12.94 13.69 -29.27
N VAL A 105 12.09 12.79 -28.74
CA VAL A 105 12.35 11.73 -27.73
C VAL A 105 12.48 12.29 -26.29
N PRO A 106 11.50 12.03 -25.39
CA PRO A 106 11.06 10.69 -24.98
C PRO A 106 9.54 10.42 -25.11
N ASP A 107 8.93 10.82 -26.22
CA ASP A 107 7.48 10.75 -26.45
C ASP A 107 6.88 9.33 -26.27
N VAL A 108 7.63 8.29 -26.66
CA VAL A 108 7.23 6.87 -26.53
C VAL A 108 7.04 6.45 -25.07
N ASP A 109 7.84 6.98 -24.14
CA ASP A 109 7.83 6.59 -22.73
C ASP A 109 6.60 7.16 -22.02
N TYR A 110 6.26 8.42 -22.32
CA TYR A 110 5.05 9.07 -21.83
C TYR A 110 3.78 8.44 -22.39
N LEU A 111 3.76 8.11 -23.69
CA LEU A 111 2.64 7.38 -24.30
C LEU A 111 2.45 5.99 -23.67
N GLN A 112 3.53 5.29 -23.31
CA GLN A 112 3.44 3.99 -22.62
C GLN A 112 2.81 4.14 -21.23
N GLU A 113 3.14 5.20 -20.48
CA GLU A 113 2.52 5.51 -19.18
C GLU A 113 1.03 5.86 -19.33
N LEU A 114 0.67 6.71 -20.31
CA LEU A 114 -0.74 7.04 -20.61
C LEU A 114 -1.56 5.80 -21.00
N LEU A 115 -1.01 4.92 -21.84
CA LEU A 115 -1.67 3.66 -22.23
C LEU A 115 -1.85 2.74 -21.01
N ALA A 116 -0.86 2.65 -20.13
CA ALA A 116 -0.95 1.87 -18.89
C ALA A 116 -2.00 2.46 -17.92
N ILE A 117 -2.22 3.77 -17.92
CA ILE A 117 -3.32 4.41 -17.17
C ILE A 117 -4.68 4.00 -17.76
N GLN A 118 -4.83 4.08 -19.10
CA GLN A 118 -6.09 3.81 -19.80
C GLN A 118 -6.53 2.34 -19.82
N GLN A 119 -5.65 1.37 -19.51
CA GLN A 119 -6.02 -0.04 -19.41
C GLN A 119 -6.95 -0.30 -18.20
N GLN A 120 -8.27 -0.26 -18.41
CA GLN A 120 -9.32 -0.56 -17.43
C GLN A 120 -9.48 -2.07 -17.14
N GLY A 121 -8.36 -2.78 -16.98
CA GLY A 121 -8.33 -4.20 -16.63
C GLY A 121 -7.75 -4.44 -15.24
N PRO A 122 -7.94 -5.65 -14.66
CA PRO A 122 -7.26 -6.07 -13.45
C PRO A 122 -5.73 -6.00 -13.60
N ARG A 123 -5.04 -5.53 -12.56
CA ARG A 123 -3.58 -5.36 -12.54
C ARG A 123 -2.94 -6.18 -11.42
N ALA A 124 -1.66 -6.50 -11.58
CA ALA A 124 -0.81 -6.90 -10.47
C ALA A 124 -0.25 -5.63 -9.79
N ILE A 125 -0.46 -5.51 -8.48
CA ILE A 125 -0.18 -4.31 -7.68
C ILE A 125 0.74 -4.68 -6.51
N GLY A 126 1.90 -4.04 -6.44
CA GLY A 126 2.89 -4.21 -5.38
C GLY A 126 2.65 -3.22 -4.25
N PHE A 127 2.42 -3.72 -3.03
CA PHE A 127 2.29 -2.91 -1.83
C PHE A 127 3.57 -2.92 -0.99
N PHE A 128 4.07 -1.72 -0.70
CA PHE A 128 5.19 -1.49 0.21
C PHE A 128 4.81 -0.47 1.27
N GLY A 129 5.47 -0.50 2.42
CA GLY A 129 5.44 0.63 3.31
C GLY A 129 6.16 0.45 4.63
N THR A 130 6.01 1.45 5.48
CA THR A 130 6.60 1.44 6.82
C THR A 130 5.90 0.41 7.73
N ARG A 131 6.71 -0.15 8.63
CA ARG A 131 6.25 -0.98 9.75
C ARG A 131 5.68 -0.13 10.89
N ASN A 132 6.14 1.12 11.03
CA ASN A 132 5.72 2.03 12.08
C ASN A 132 4.69 3.01 11.51
N MET A 133 3.40 2.72 11.67
CA MET A 133 2.32 3.62 11.28
C MET A 133 1.13 3.55 12.24
N GLY A 134 0.46 4.69 12.41
CA GLY A 134 -0.74 4.81 13.24
C GLY A 134 -1.89 3.93 12.77
N PHE A 135 -2.74 3.53 13.72
CA PHE A 135 -3.86 2.60 13.49
C PHE A 135 -4.79 3.03 12.34
N LEU A 136 -5.12 4.34 12.25
CA LEU A 136 -5.98 4.89 11.19
C LEU A 136 -5.43 4.64 9.78
N HIS A 137 -4.11 4.74 9.57
CA HIS A 137 -3.51 4.42 8.27
C HIS A 137 -3.62 2.92 7.96
N GLN A 138 -3.48 2.05 8.97
CA GLN A 138 -3.68 0.61 8.79
C GLN A 138 -5.12 0.28 8.41
N GLU A 139 -6.13 0.92 9.03
CA GLU A 139 -7.54 0.73 8.65
C GLU A 139 -7.80 1.17 7.20
N LEU A 140 -7.28 2.32 6.78
CA LEU A 140 -7.38 2.80 5.40
C LEU A 140 -6.77 1.82 4.40
N ILE A 141 -5.58 1.29 4.72
CA ILE A 141 -4.85 0.34 3.87
C ILE A 141 -5.57 -1.02 3.81
N GLU A 142 -6.20 -1.45 4.89
CA GLU A 142 -7.03 -2.65 4.93
C GLU A 142 -8.27 -2.52 4.03
N ILE A 143 -8.94 -1.36 4.04
CA ILE A 143 -10.08 -1.07 3.16
C ILE A 143 -9.64 -0.97 1.69
N LEU A 144 -8.50 -0.32 1.42
CA LEU A 144 -7.95 -0.17 0.06
C LEU A 144 -7.58 -1.53 -0.56
N SER A 145 -6.86 -2.37 0.19
CA SER A 145 -6.44 -3.70 -0.28
C SER A 145 -7.64 -4.63 -0.50
N TYR A 146 -8.65 -4.60 0.38
CA TYR A 146 -9.93 -5.27 0.18
C TYR A 146 -10.59 -4.84 -1.15
N ALA A 147 -10.74 -3.52 -1.37
CA ALA A 147 -11.39 -3.00 -2.57
C ALA A 147 -10.67 -3.41 -3.88
N LEU A 148 -9.34 -3.44 -3.87
CA LEU A 148 -8.52 -3.87 -5.02
C LEU A 148 -8.71 -5.36 -5.35
N VAL A 149 -8.76 -6.24 -4.35
CA VAL A 149 -9.02 -7.68 -4.56
C VAL A 149 -10.48 -7.94 -4.96
N ILE A 150 -11.43 -7.18 -4.42
CA ILE A 150 -12.83 -7.22 -4.87
C ILE A 150 -12.94 -6.87 -6.36
N THR A 151 -12.22 -5.84 -6.81
CA THR A 151 -12.09 -5.42 -8.22
C THR A 151 -11.12 -6.28 -9.05
N LYS A 152 -10.80 -7.49 -8.58
CA LYS A 152 -10.02 -8.55 -9.26
C LYS A 152 -8.53 -8.28 -9.47
N ASN A 153 -7.97 -7.23 -8.88
CA ASN A 153 -6.51 -7.01 -8.91
C ASN A 153 -5.77 -8.05 -8.08
N HIS A 154 -4.55 -8.42 -8.51
CA HIS A 154 -3.66 -9.33 -7.79
C HIS A 154 -2.71 -8.49 -6.93
N ILE A 155 -2.78 -8.66 -5.60
CA ILE A 155 -1.89 -7.97 -4.66
C ILE A 155 -0.63 -8.80 -4.40
N TYR A 156 0.52 -8.13 -4.53
CA TYR A 156 1.82 -8.62 -4.09
C TYR A 156 2.31 -7.74 -2.94
N THR A 157 2.82 -8.35 -1.87
CA THR A 157 3.44 -7.60 -0.75
C THR A 157 4.45 -8.50 -0.03
N SER A 158 5.17 -7.97 0.95
CA SER A 158 6.05 -8.77 1.84
C SER A 158 5.43 -8.99 3.22
N GLY A 159 5.93 -9.96 4.01
CA GLY A 159 5.33 -10.36 5.30
C GLY A 159 5.60 -9.43 6.50
N ALA A 160 6.00 -8.18 6.26
CA ALA A 160 6.32 -7.23 7.32
C ALA A 160 5.10 -6.79 8.15
N SER A 161 5.33 -6.22 9.33
CA SER A 161 4.29 -5.58 10.15
C SER A 161 3.88 -4.20 9.58
N GLY A 162 2.87 -3.55 10.19
CA GLY A 162 2.40 -2.23 9.76
C GLY A 162 1.64 -2.28 8.44
N THR A 163 2.08 -1.50 7.44
CA THR A 163 1.46 -1.40 6.10
C THR A 163 1.13 -2.78 5.53
N ASN A 164 2.12 -3.65 5.48
CA ASN A 164 2.05 -4.95 4.84
C ASN A 164 1.08 -5.91 5.53
N ALA A 165 1.07 -5.92 6.87
CA ALA A 165 0.09 -6.68 7.65
C ALA A 165 -1.34 -6.19 7.40
N ALA A 166 -1.56 -4.87 7.29
CA ALA A 166 -2.87 -4.31 6.94
C ALA A 166 -3.32 -4.71 5.52
N VAL A 167 -2.41 -4.73 4.54
CA VAL A 167 -2.68 -5.23 3.18
C VAL A 167 -3.09 -6.69 3.19
N ILE A 168 -2.36 -7.54 3.93
CA ILE A 168 -2.68 -8.97 4.03
C ILE A 168 -4.05 -9.17 4.69
N ARG A 169 -4.36 -8.46 5.78
CA ARG A 169 -5.69 -8.52 6.41
C ARG A 169 -6.80 -8.13 5.44
N GLY A 170 -6.65 -7.04 4.70
CA GLY A 170 -7.69 -6.54 3.80
C GLY A 170 -7.91 -7.44 2.59
N ALA A 171 -6.82 -7.96 2.02
CA ALA A 171 -6.88 -8.94 0.93
C ALA A 171 -7.54 -10.26 1.38
N LEU A 172 -7.23 -10.77 2.58
CA LEU A 172 -7.86 -11.98 3.12
C LEU A 172 -9.38 -11.82 3.35
N ARG A 173 -9.84 -10.62 3.74
CA ARG A 173 -11.27 -10.30 3.89
C ARG A 173 -12.07 -10.34 2.58
N ALA A 174 -11.41 -10.40 1.42
CA ALA A 174 -12.07 -10.46 0.12
C ALA A 174 -12.37 -11.89 -0.38
N GLU A 175 -12.01 -12.93 0.41
CA GLU A 175 -12.30 -14.36 0.14
C GLU A 175 -11.82 -14.87 -1.24
N LYS A 176 -10.76 -14.25 -1.78
CA LYS A 176 -10.09 -14.64 -3.04
C LYS A 176 -8.60 -14.89 -2.80
N PRO A 177 -8.24 -16.01 -2.17
CA PRO A 177 -6.86 -16.27 -1.76
C PRO A 177 -5.89 -16.40 -2.96
N GLU A 178 -6.40 -16.66 -4.16
CA GLU A 178 -5.63 -16.71 -5.40
C GLU A 178 -5.09 -15.34 -5.85
N LEU A 179 -5.69 -14.24 -5.38
CA LEU A 179 -5.32 -12.86 -5.73
C LEU A 179 -4.41 -12.18 -4.70
N LEU A 180 -3.88 -12.94 -3.73
CA LEU A 180 -2.85 -12.48 -2.80
C LEU A 180 -1.61 -13.36 -2.92
N THR A 181 -0.46 -12.73 -3.11
CA THR A 181 0.86 -13.39 -3.02
C THR A 181 1.74 -12.61 -2.05
N VAL A 182 2.30 -13.30 -1.05
CA VAL A 182 3.21 -12.70 -0.09
C VAL A 182 4.61 -13.25 -0.27
N ILE A 183 5.56 -12.39 -0.63
CA ILE A 183 6.97 -12.74 -0.83
C ILE A 183 7.75 -12.33 0.42
N LEU A 184 8.38 -13.28 1.10
CA LEU A 184 9.16 -12.99 2.30
C LEU A 184 10.61 -12.64 1.96
N PRO A 185 11.24 -11.68 2.66
CA PRO A 185 12.65 -11.35 2.43
C PRO A 185 13.60 -12.48 2.86
N GLN A 186 13.15 -13.29 3.83
CA GLN A 186 13.85 -14.44 4.42
C GLN A 186 12.82 -15.58 4.62
N SER A 187 13.14 -16.63 5.36
CA SER A 187 12.16 -17.66 5.74
C SER A 187 11.08 -17.15 6.72
N LEU A 188 10.00 -17.93 6.88
CA LEU A 188 8.86 -17.65 7.76
C LEU A 188 9.28 -17.58 9.23
N LYS A 189 10.17 -18.47 9.67
CA LYS A 189 10.75 -18.48 11.04
C LYS A 189 11.51 -17.19 11.41
N MET A 190 11.95 -16.40 10.41
CA MET A 190 12.63 -15.12 10.62
C MET A 190 11.65 -13.94 10.76
N GLN A 191 10.36 -14.15 10.49
CA GLN A 191 9.32 -13.12 10.66
C GLN A 191 8.91 -13.01 12.15
N PRO A 192 8.41 -11.86 12.63
CA PRO A 192 7.84 -11.74 13.97
C PRO A 192 6.67 -12.73 14.20
N PRO A 193 6.42 -13.19 15.44
CA PRO A 193 5.34 -14.15 15.73
C PRO A 193 3.95 -13.69 15.27
N GLU A 194 3.64 -12.39 15.40
CA GLU A 194 2.41 -11.78 14.88
C GLU A 194 2.29 -11.92 13.35
N SER A 195 3.37 -11.63 12.63
CA SER A 195 3.44 -11.88 11.18
C SER A 195 3.26 -13.36 10.87
N GLN A 196 3.89 -14.28 11.61
CA GLN A 196 3.75 -15.72 11.37
C GLN A 196 2.29 -16.19 11.55
N GLU A 197 1.58 -15.71 12.57
CA GLU A 197 0.16 -16.03 12.78
C GLU A 197 -0.72 -15.52 11.62
N LEU A 198 -0.47 -14.29 11.14
CA LEU A 198 -1.19 -13.74 10.00
C LEU A 198 -0.86 -14.50 8.69
N LEU A 199 0.42 -14.81 8.46
CA LEU A 199 0.89 -15.53 7.27
C LEU A 199 0.36 -16.96 7.21
N SER A 200 0.09 -17.62 8.35
CA SER A 200 -0.54 -18.94 8.39
C SER A 200 -1.93 -19.00 7.72
N LYS A 201 -2.56 -17.84 7.50
CA LYS A 201 -3.89 -17.68 6.87
C LYS A 201 -3.78 -17.38 5.36
N VAL A 202 -2.57 -17.17 4.83
CA VAL A 202 -2.30 -16.83 3.43
C VAL A 202 -1.99 -18.09 2.63
N GLN A 203 -2.66 -18.27 1.49
CA GLN A 203 -2.44 -19.44 0.63
C GLN A 203 -1.10 -19.41 -0.12
N ASN A 204 -0.73 -18.26 -0.69
CA ASN A 204 0.47 -18.13 -1.52
C ASN A 204 1.55 -17.34 -0.78
N VAL A 205 2.37 -18.05 -0.01
CA VAL A 205 3.56 -17.49 0.66
C VAL A 205 4.82 -18.02 -0.03
N ILE A 206 5.69 -17.12 -0.50
CA ILE A 206 6.96 -17.44 -1.14
C ILE A 206 8.09 -17.09 -0.18
N GLU A 207 8.72 -18.10 0.42
CA GLU A 207 9.85 -17.92 1.33
C GLU A 207 11.19 -17.78 0.60
N LYS A 208 12.12 -17.03 1.19
CA LYS A 208 13.52 -16.92 0.71
C LYS A 208 14.52 -17.42 1.78
N PRO A 209 14.53 -18.71 2.14
CA PRO A 209 15.42 -19.25 3.17
C PRO A 209 16.91 -19.09 2.83
N HIS A 210 17.25 -19.00 1.54
CA HIS A 210 18.62 -18.70 1.09
C HIS A 210 19.10 -17.31 1.56
N ASN A 211 18.20 -16.37 1.87
CA ASN A 211 18.52 -15.04 2.40
C ASN A 211 18.58 -14.98 3.93
N ASP A 212 18.34 -16.07 4.67
CA ASP A 212 18.35 -16.09 6.15
C ASP A 212 19.66 -15.54 6.76
N HIS A 213 20.77 -15.64 6.02
CA HIS A 213 22.10 -15.18 6.44
C HIS A 213 22.36 -13.67 6.19
N LEU A 214 21.50 -13.01 5.39
CA LEU A 214 21.66 -11.60 5.05
C LEU A 214 21.11 -10.69 6.16
N PRO A 215 21.67 -9.47 6.34
CA PRO A 215 21.01 -8.43 7.12
C PRO A 215 19.62 -8.14 6.57
N LEU A 216 18.61 -7.98 7.45
CA LEU A 216 17.22 -7.80 7.06
C LEU A 216 17.00 -6.63 6.07
N ILE A 217 17.80 -5.56 6.16
CA ILE A 217 17.74 -4.42 5.24
C ILE A 217 18.05 -4.83 3.79
N GLU A 218 19.08 -5.65 3.58
CA GLU A 218 19.49 -6.12 2.25
C GLU A 218 18.55 -7.20 1.72
N ALA A 219 18.15 -8.13 2.60
CA ALA A 219 17.10 -9.11 2.28
C ALA A 219 15.78 -8.43 1.86
N SER A 220 15.42 -7.30 2.49
CA SER A 220 14.25 -6.50 2.12
C SER A 220 14.41 -5.82 0.76
N ARG A 221 15.60 -5.27 0.46
CA ARG A 221 15.89 -4.68 -0.86
C ARG A 221 15.74 -5.70 -1.99
N LEU A 222 16.31 -6.90 -1.83
CA LEU A 222 16.16 -8.01 -2.78
C LEU A 222 14.69 -8.45 -2.91
N CYS A 223 13.95 -8.52 -1.81
CA CYS A 223 12.53 -8.85 -1.81
C CYS A 223 11.68 -7.80 -2.54
N ASN A 224 12.01 -6.52 -2.39
CA ASN A 224 11.28 -5.44 -3.04
C ASN A 224 11.46 -5.47 -4.57
N MET A 225 12.68 -5.77 -5.04
CA MET A 225 12.94 -5.93 -6.48
C MET A 225 12.20 -7.12 -7.07
N ASP A 226 12.12 -8.22 -6.34
CA ASP A 226 11.34 -9.40 -6.74
C ASP A 226 9.86 -9.06 -6.90
N ILE A 227 9.26 -8.38 -5.90
CA ILE A 227 7.87 -7.90 -5.98
C ILE A 227 7.67 -6.94 -7.17
N ILE A 228 8.59 -5.98 -7.39
CA ILE A 228 8.52 -5.03 -8.51
C ILE A 228 8.58 -5.75 -9.87
N SER A 229 9.27 -6.89 -9.98
CA SER A 229 9.32 -7.67 -11.21
C SER A 229 7.94 -8.21 -11.62
N HIS A 230 7.09 -8.57 -10.66
CA HIS A 230 5.78 -9.19 -10.88
C HIS A 230 4.62 -8.23 -11.18
N VAL A 231 4.78 -6.94 -10.87
CA VAL A 231 3.65 -5.98 -10.82
C VAL A 231 3.70 -4.94 -11.95
N GLN A 232 2.56 -4.34 -12.30
CA GLN A 232 2.51 -3.17 -13.20
C GLN A 232 2.38 -1.85 -12.44
N GLN A 233 1.78 -1.89 -11.25
CA GLN A 233 1.59 -0.75 -10.37
C GLN A 233 2.22 -1.00 -9.00
N VAL A 234 2.71 0.06 -8.38
CA VAL A 234 3.28 0.08 -7.04
C VAL A 234 2.50 1.10 -6.20
N ILE A 235 2.08 0.69 -5.01
CA ILE A 235 1.50 1.56 -3.99
C ILE A 235 2.41 1.52 -2.77
N CYS A 236 2.94 2.66 -2.35
CA CYS A 236 3.90 2.77 -1.25
C CYS A 236 3.40 3.73 -0.17
N PHE A 237 3.49 3.33 1.10
CA PHE A 237 3.18 4.15 2.28
C PHE A 237 4.44 4.39 3.11
N ALA A 238 5.05 5.56 3.02
CA ALA A 238 6.38 5.83 3.58
C ALA A 238 6.42 7.12 4.41
N PHE A 239 7.47 7.27 5.20
CA PHE A 239 7.92 8.59 5.68
C PHE A 239 8.96 9.15 4.70
N HIS A 240 9.13 10.48 4.66
CA HIS A 240 10.07 11.13 3.74
C HIS A 240 11.54 10.69 3.96
N ASP A 241 11.90 10.25 5.16
CA ASP A 241 13.25 9.82 5.53
C ASP A 241 13.57 8.34 5.17
N SER A 242 12.57 7.58 4.69
CA SER A 242 12.67 6.13 4.50
C SER A 242 13.45 5.75 3.24
N ARG A 243 14.78 5.82 3.31
CA ARG A 243 15.70 5.55 2.18
C ARG A 243 15.33 4.30 1.37
N LEU A 244 15.15 3.14 2.02
CA LEU A 244 14.79 1.88 1.36
C LEU A 244 13.51 2.01 0.52
N LEU A 245 12.47 2.69 1.03
CA LEU A 245 11.19 2.85 0.34
C LEU A 245 11.29 3.89 -0.79
N MET A 246 12.07 4.94 -0.60
CA MET A 246 12.35 5.94 -1.66
C MET A 246 13.15 5.32 -2.81
N GLU A 247 14.18 4.53 -2.49
CA GLU A 247 14.96 3.73 -3.45
C GLU A 247 14.05 2.74 -4.19
N THR A 248 13.23 1.96 -3.46
CA THR A 248 12.25 1.03 -4.04
C THR A 248 11.28 1.74 -5.00
N CYS A 249 10.78 2.93 -4.63
CA CYS A 249 9.91 3.73 -5.50
C CYS A 249 10.64 4.26 -6.73
N GLN A 250 11.92 4.65 -6.60
CA GLN A 250 12.73 5.12 -7.72
C GLN A 250 13.08 3.97 -8.68
N GLU A 251 13.42 2.79 -8.17
CA GLU A 251 13.64 1.59 -8.96
C GLU A 251 12.37 1.16 -9.72
N ALA A 252 11.20 1.24 -9.07
CA ALA A 252 9.91 1.04 -9.74
C ALA A 252 9.64 2.06 -10.87
N LYS A 253 9.93 3.36 -10.65
CA LYS A 253 9.84 4.39 -11.71
C LYS A 253 10.82 4.12 -12.86
N ASN A 254 12.06 3.75 -12.56
CA ASN A 254 13.07 3.39 -13.57
C ASN A 254 12.62 2.20 -14.43
N LEU A 255 11.88 1.26 -13.83
CA LEU A 255 11.25 0.11 -14.49
C LEU A 255 9.86 0.43 -15.08
N ARG A 256 9.50 1.71 -15.23
CA ARG A 256 8.26 2.22 -15.84
C ARG A 256 6.97 1.66 -15.21
N LYS A 257 7.02 1.37 -13.91
CA LYS A 257 5.82 0.99 -13.14
C LYS A 257 5.03 2.25 -12.80
N ILE A 258 3.70 2.15 -12.74
CA ILE A 258 2.86 3.22 -12.20
C ILE A 258 3.12 3.29 -10.69
N VAL A 259 3.66 4.38 -10.16
CA VAL A 259 3.99 4.51 -8.73
C VAL A 259 3.08 5.52 -8.04
N THR A 260 2.28 5.04 -7.08
CA THR A 260 1.49 5.85 -6.15
C THR A 260 2.18 5.86 -4.79
N LEU A 261 2.68 7.03 -4.36
CA LEU A 261 3.38 7.20 -3.09
C LEU A 261 2.55 8.08 -2.14
N PHE A 262 2.26 7.54 -0.96
CA PHE A 262 1.60 8.23 0.14
C PHE A 262 2.63 8.49 1.25
N TYR A 263 2.76 9.75 1.65
CA TYR A 263 3.50 10.14 2.85
C TYR A 263 2.60 10.08 4.09
N LEU A 264 3.21 9.92 5.26
CA LEU A 264 2.53 9.62 6.54
C LEU A 264 2.86 10.65 7.64
N ASP A 265 3.55 11.72 7.25
CA ASP A 265 4.22 12.75 8.06
C ASP A 265 4.03 14.14 7.45
#